data_AF-H8FUD1-F1
#
_entry.id   AF-H8FUD1-F1
#
_cell.length_a   1.000
_cell.length_b   1.000
_cell.length_c   1.000
_cell.angle_alpha   90.00
_cell.angle_beta   90.00
_cell.angle_gamma   90.00
#
_symmetry.space_group_name_H-M   'P 1'
#
loop_
_entity.id
_entity.type
_entity.pdbx_description
1 polymer ?
#
loop_
_entity_poly.entity_id
_entity_poly.type
_entity_poly.pdbx_seq_one_letter_code
_entity_poly.pdbx_strand_id
1 'polypeptide(L)'
;MNVALAPARTATPRTNKIEARAGGLLGDCRRAFHAFSELDELAENLRILSLNAELAAGRAGDKGRAVRALTQYTRELVNRLAQIQSEMDALRGRTFAFSSTILLGLQHMTMFERAVDLVGGTGPGARVAERAFAAAMERMVDTLDGMAAAVSELSHRAHAVEEVVSQSDSIATNIAIEAAAAGIHEKEFRTVADTMRRYVDDLRLMIEEASDAVRRAADRGEALRRLGLDSLDELKGFRLTADV
;
A
#
# COMPACT_ATOMS: atom_id res chain seq x y z
N MET A 1 22.57 -50.61 -3.41
CA MET A 1 21.56 -49.73 -2.79
C MET A 1 21.37 -48.53 -3.68
N ASN A 2 20.38 -48.55 -4.57
CA ASN A 2 20.04 -47.39 -5.40
C ASN A 2 19.12 -46.49 -4.59
N VAL A 3 19.65 -45.33 -4.17
CA VAL A 3 18.85 -44.23 -3.65
C VAL A 3 18.08 -43.65 -4.82
N ALA A 4 16.80 -43.98 -4.92
CA ALA A 4 15.91 -43.32 -5.87
C ALA A 4 15.85 -41.84 -5.49
N LEU A 5 16.46 -40.99 -6.33
CA LEU A 5 16.29 -39.55 -6.31
C LEU A 5 14.78 -39.26 -6.33
N ALA A 6 14.32 -38.51 -5.32
CA ALA A 6 12.94 -38.04 -5.25
C ALA A 6 12.56 -37.40 -6.60
N PRO A 7 11.36 -37.68 -7.14
CA PRO A 7 10.94 -37.08 -8.40
C PRO A 7 11.03 -35.56 -8.26
N ALA A 8 11.75 -34.96 -9.21
CA ALA A 8 11.90 -33.51 -9.35
C ALA A 8 10.51 -32.85 -9.24
N ARG A 9 10.43 -31.70 -8.57
CA ARG A 9 9.22 -30.86 -8.45
C ARG A 9 8.50 -30.80 -9.80
N THR A 10 7.49 -31.64 -10.01
CA THR A 10 6.62 -31.53 -11.18
C THR A 10 5.90 -30.20 -11.04
N ALA A 11 6.23 -29.28 -11.94
CA ALA A 11 5.74 -27.92 -11.92
C ALA A 11 4.22 -27.97 -12.11
N THR A 12 3.46 -27.42 -11.17
CA THR A 12 2.01 -27.27 -11.35
C THR A 12 1.74 -25.99 -12.15
N PRO A 13 1.34 -26.07 -13.44
CA PRO A 13 1.37 -24.91 -14.33
C PRO A 13 0.40 -23.80 -13.90
N ARG A 14 -0.69 -24.19 -13.21
CA ARG A 14 -1.77 -23.31 -12.80
C ARG A 14 -1.43 -22.56 -11.52
N THR A 15 -1.06 -23.24 -10.43
CA THR A 15 -0.64 -22.56 -9.20
C THR A 15 0.60 -21.69 -9.40
N ASN A 16 1.59 -22.10 -10.21
CA ASN A 16 2.78 -21.29 -10.47
C ASN A 16 2.46 -19.90 -11.07
N LYS A 17 1.47 -19.82 -11.98
CA LYS A 17 1.05 -18.54 -12.58
C LYS A 17 0.39 -17.62 -11.55
N ILE A 18 -0.44 -18.21 -10.68
CA ILE A 18 -1.14 -17.50 -9.61
C ILE A 18 -0.14 -17.02 -8.56
N GLU A 19 0.81 -17.87 -8.18
CA GLU A 19 1.87 -17.57 -7.21
C GLU A 19 2.77 -16.42 -7.70
N ALA A 20 3.20 -16.43 -8.96
CA ALA A 20 4.02 -15.35 -9.51
C ALA A 20 3.29 -14.00 -9.49
N ARG A 21 1.99 -13.98 -9.83
CA ARG A 21 1.16 -12.76 -9.80
C ARG A 21 0.89 -12.30 -8.37
N ALA A 22 0.61 -13.23 -7.46
CA ALA A 22 0.44 -12.94 -6.05
C ALA A 22 1.72 -12.33 -5.45
N GLY A 23 2.88 -12.95 -5.66
CA GLY A 23 4.16 -12.40 -5.21
C GLY A 23 4.42 -10.99 -5.74
N GLY A 24 4.05 -10.73 -7.00
CA GLY A 24 4.09 -9.40 -7.60
C GLY A 24 3.20 -8.38 -6.87
N LEU A 25 1.94 -8.72 -6.65
CA LEU A 25 0.96 -7.91 -5.91
C LEU A 25 1.45 -7.60 -4.49
N LEU A 26 1.86 -8.63 -3.74
CA LEU A 26 2.33 -8.47 -2.36
C LEU A 26 3.56 -7.57 -2.28
N GLY A 27 4.47 -7.71 -3.27
CA GLY A 27 5.63 -6.85 -3.39
C GLY A 27 5.29 -5.39 -3.67
N ASP A 28 4.30 -5.12 -4.51
CA ASP A 28 3.80 -3.75 -4.77
C ASP A 28 3.11 -3.15 -3.55
N CYS A 29 2.24 -3.89 -2.85
CA CYS A 29 1.63 -3.42 -1.60
C CYS A 29 2.69 -3.05 -0.56
N ARG A 30 3.73 -3.89 -0.39
CA ARG A 30 4.82 -3.61 0.56
C ARG A 30 5.60 -2.36 0.18
N ARG A 31 5.88 -2.15 -1.11
CA ARG A 31 6.53 -0.92 -1.58
C ARG A 31 5.71 0.32 -1.28
N ALA A 32 4.40 0.27 -1.52
CA ALA A 32 3.50 1.39 -1.25
C ALA A 32 3.50 1.79 0.24
N PHE A 33 3.45 0.82 1.16
CA PHE A 33 3.56 1.13 2.59
C PHE A 33 4.95 1.61 3.01
N HIS A 34 6.00 1.09 2.38
CA HIS A 34 7.36 1.53 2.66
C HIS A 34 7.60 2.98 2.25
N ALA A 35 7.00 3.46 1.15
CA ALA A 35 7.10 4.85 0.73
C ALA A 35 6.59 5.84 1.80
N PHE A 36 5.70 5.42 2.69
CA PHE A 36 5.19 6.23 3.80
C PHE A 36 5.86 5.94 5.16
N SER A 37 6.96 5.17 5.21
CA SER A 37 7.56 4.78 6.50
C SER A 37 8.12 5.96 7.30
N GLU A 38 8.48 7.06 6.62
CA GLU A 38 9.06 8.27 7.22
C GLU A 38 8.02 9.39 7.43
N LEU A 39 6.73 9.12 7.15
CA LEU A 39 5.68 10.13 7.24
C LEU A 39 5.50 10.65 8.67
N ASP A 40 5.65 9.79 9.68
CA ASP A 40 5.58 10.17 11.10
C ASP A 40 6.71 11.13 11.50
N GLU A 41 7.94 10.82 11.08
CA GLU A 41 9.10 11.68 11.32
C GLU A 41 8.93 13.04 10.64
N LEU A 42 8.43 13.04 9.40
CA LEU A 42 8.18 14.28 8.66
C LEU A 42 7.07 15.13 9.28
N ALA A 43 6.02 14.50 9.79
CA ALA A 43 4.96 15.18 10.52
C ALA A 43 5.49 15.85 11.81
N GLU A 44 6.35 15.16 12.57
CA GLU A 44 6.98 15.73 13.75
C GLU A 44 7.98 16.85 13.39
N ASN A 45 8.75 16.70 12.31
CA ASN A 45 9.64 17.75 11.80
C ASN A 45 8.86 19.02 11.39
N LEU A 46 7.70 18.86 10.74
CA LEU A 46 6.78 19.97 10.43
C LEU A 46 6.21 20.60 11.70
N ARG A 47 5.91 19.80 12.72
CA ARG A 47 5.44 20.29 14.03
C ARG A 47 6.47 21.17 14.72
N ILE A 48 7.72 20.71 14.78
CA ILE A 48 8.85 21.45 15.36
C ILE A 48 9.08 22.75 14.58
N LEU A 49 9.06 22.68 13.23
CA LEU A 49 9.18 23.86 12.38
C LEU A 49 8.07 24.87 12.68
N SER A 50 6.83 24.40 12.78
CA SER A 50 5.68 25.24 13.10
C SER A 50 5.83 25.94 14.45
N LEU A 51 6.36 25.26 15.46
CA LEU A 51 6.60 25.85 16.78
C LEU A 51 7.70 26.93 16.72
N ASN A 52 8.81 26.63 16.05
CA ASN A 52 9.92 27.57 15.89
C ASN A 52 9.50 28.82 15.12
N ALA A 53 8.71 28.62 14.05
CA ALA A 53 8.13 29.71 13.25
C ALA A 53 7.17 30.58 14.08
N GLU A 54 6.37 29.98 14.96
CA GLU A 54 5.47 30.72 15.84
C GLU A 54 6.25 31.57 16.86
N LEU A 55 7.34 31.05 17.43
CA LEU A 55 8.22 31.80 18.33
C LEU A 55 8.89 32.98 17.60
N ALA A 56 9.41 32.74 16.38
CA ALA A 56 9.95 33.77 15.50
C ALA A 56 8.91 34.88 15.23
N ALA A 57 7.69 34.47 14.88
CA ALA A 57 6.56 35.36 14.67
C ALA A 57 6.16 36.11 15.96
N GLY A 58 6.33 35.51 17.13
CA GLY A 58 6.23 36.14 18.44
C GLY A 58 7.21 37.32 18.58
N ARG A 59 8.49 37.06 18.31
CA ARG A 59 9.58 38.05 18.40
C ARG A 59 9.43 39.20 17.41
N ALA A 60 8.87 38.92 16.23
CA ALA A 60 8.62 39.91 15.19
C ALA A 60 7.42 40.85 15.47
N GLY A 61 6.68 40.63 16.56
CA GLY A 61 5.53 41.45 16.94
C GLY A 61 4.48 41.51 15.82
N ASP A 62 4.15 42.73 15.38
CA ASP A 62 3.17 42.95 14.32
C ASP A 62 3.58 42.37 12.97
N LYS A 63 4.89 42.31 12.69
CA LYS A 63 5.42 41.75 11.44
C LYS A 63 5.30 40.22 11.37
N GLY A 64 5.11 39.55 12.51
CA GLY A 64 4.91 38.11 12.57
C GLY A 64 3.44 37.66 12.57
N ARG A 65 2.47 38.60 12.53
CA ARG A 65 1.06 38.26 12.74
C ARG A 65 0.51 37.26 11.70
N ALA A 66 0.80 37.49 10.42
CA ALA A 66 0.39 36.59 9.34
C ALA A 66 1.09 35.24 9.44
N VAL A 67 2.41 35.22 9.69
CA VAL A 67 3.18 33.99 9.90
C VAL A 67 2.62 33.18 11.07
N ARG A 68 2.19 33.83 12.15
CA ARG A 68 1.54 33.15 13.29
C ARG A 68 0.24 32.44 12.87
N ALA A 69 -0.61 33.09 12.09
CA ALA A 69 -1.81 32.45 11.55
C ALA A 69 -1.45 31.26 10.64
N LEU A 70 -0.44 31.41 9.77
CA LEU A 70 0.04 30.35 8.91
C LEU A 70 0.56 29.13 9.69
N THR A 71 1.25 29.34 10.82
CA THR A 71 1.68 28.23 11.69
C THR A 71 0.52 27.49 12.36
N GLN A 72 -0.62 28.15 12.60
CA GLN A 72 -1.81 27.45 13.09
C GLN A 72 -2.34 26.46 12.04
N TYR A 73 -2.40 26.88 10.78
CA TYR A 73 -2.74 25.97 9.68
C TYR A 73 -1.72 24.84 9.53
N THR A 74 -0.41 25.11 9.68
CA THR A 74 0.61 24.06 9.67
C THR A 74 0.35 22.99 10.75
N ARG A 75 -0.09 23.38 11.96
CA ARG A 75 -0.45 22.42 13.01
C ARG A 75 -1.65 21.56 12.65
N GLU A 76 -2.66 22.13 11.99
CA GLU A 76 -3.79 21.36 11.50
C GLU A 76 -3.36 20.32 10.46
N LEU A 77 -2.43 20.70 9.56
CA LEU A 77 -1.86 19.77 8.59
C LEU A 77 -1.07 18.64 9.25
N VAL A 78 -0.24 18.96 10.25
CA VAL A 78 0.48 17.95 11.05
C VAL A 78 -0.48 16.96 11.69
N ASN A 79 -1.57 17.44 12.30
CA ASN A 79 -2.58 16.57 12.90
C ASN A 79 -3.25 15.66 11.85
N ARG A 80 -3.52 16.18 10.64
CA ARG A 80 -4.03 15.37 9.53
C ARG A 80 -3.04 14.31 9.08
N LEU A 81 -1.74 14.64 8.95
CA LEU A 81 -0.70 13.67 8.62
C LEU A 81 -0.61 12.55 9.66
N ALA A 82 -0.64 12.90 10.95
CA ALA A 82 -0.62 11.92 12.03
C ALA A 82 -1.86 10.99 11.99
N GLN A 83 -3.03 11.53 11.69
CA GLN A 83 -4.24 10.72 11.50
C GLN A 83 -4.09 9.77 10.30
N ILE A 84 -3.67 10.29 9.14
CA ILE A 84 -3.46 9.49 7.94
C ILE A 84 -2.46 8.36 8.22
N GLN A 85 -1.36 8.66 8.93
CA GLN A 85 -0.36 7.66 9.31
C GLN A 85 -0.97 6.54 10.15
N SER A 86 -1.79 6.86 11.15
CA SER A 86 -2.47 5.86 11.97
C SER A 86 -3.41 4.96 11.14
N GLU A 87 -4.13 5.55 10.20
CA GLU A 87 -5.00 4.82 9.26
C GLU A 87 -4.20 3.91 8.33
N MET A 88 -3.05 4.40 7.82
CA MET A 88 -2.11 3.62 7.01
C MET A 88 -1.55 2.42 7.78
N ASP A 89 -1.23 2.58 9.06
CA ASP A 89 -0.73 1.49 9.89
C ASP A 89 -1.77 0.39 10.13
N ALA A 90 -3.02 0.77 10.39
CA ALA A 90 -4.13 -0.19 10.49
C ALA A 90 -4.38 -0.92 9.16
N LEU A 91 -4.29 -0.19 8.05
CA LEU A 91 -4.43 -0.74 6.71
C LEU A 91 -3.29 -1.69 6.33
N ARG A 92 -2.06 -1.36 6.72
CA ARG A 92 -0.88 -2.22 6.57
C ARG A 92 -1.07 -3.55 7.29
N GLY A 93 -1.57 -3.51 8.54
CA GLY A 93 -1.89 -4.71 9.30
C GLY A 93 -2.90 -5.62 8.60
N ARG A 94 -4.02 -5.06 8.12
CA ARG A 94 -5.03 -5.80 7.33
C ARG A 94 -4.44 -6.39 6.04
N THR A 95 -3.65 -5.61 5.33
CA THR A 95 -2.99 -6.04 4.08
C THR A 95 -2.04 -7.22 4.32
N PHE A 96 -1.26 -7.21 5.40
CA PHE A 96 -0.38 -8.32 5.75
C PHE A 96 -1.14 -9.57 6.20
N ALA A 97 -2.29 -9.42 6.86
CA ALA A 97 -3.17 -10.54 7.15
C ALA A 97 -3.68 -11.19 5.86
N PHE A 98 -4.18 -10.41 4.89
CA PHE A 98 -4.57 -10.91 3.58
C PHE A 98 -3.41 -11.57 2.85
N SER A 99 -2.23 -10.95 2.87
CA SER A 99 -1.00 -11.50 2.26
C SER A 99 -0.69 -12.90 2.80
N SER A 100 -0.79 -13.08 4.12
CA SER A 100 -0.53 -14.36 4.78
C SER A 100 -1.56 -15.42 4.38
N THR A 101 -2.84 -15.05 4.32
CA THR A 101 -3.91 -15.95 3.87
C THR A 101 -3.74 -16.34 2.40
N ILE A 102 -3.35 -15.42 1.53
CA ILE A 102 -3.07 -15.71 0.11
C ILE A 102 -1.93 -16.72 -0.01
N LEU A 103 -0.81 -16.50 0.69
CA LEU A 103 0.34 -17.40 0.66
C LEU A 103 0.00 -18.81 1.17
N LEU A 104 -0.77 -18.90 2.27
CA LEU A 104 -1.25 -20.17 2.78
C LEU A 104 -2.20 -20.87 1.78
N GLY A 105 -3.09 -20.10 1.14
CA GLY A 105 -3.97 -20.58 0.07
C GLY A 105 -3.19 -21.20 -1.09
N LEU A 106 -2.13 -20.52 -1.54
CA LEU A 106 -1.24 -21.01 -2.61
C LEU A 106 -0.51 -22.30 -2.22
N GLN A 107 -0.07 -22.39 -0.97
CA GLN A 107 0.56 -23.60 -0.45
C GLN A 107 -0.44 -24.78 -0.47
N HIS A 108 -1.67 -24.56 0.00
CA HIS A 108 -2.72 -25.59 -0.03
C HIS A 108 -3.06 -26.02 -1.46
N MET A 109 -3.21 -25.06 -2.38
CA MET A 109 -3.45 -25.34 -3.80
C MET A 109 -2.36 -26.21 -4.41
N THR A 110 -1.09 -25.89 -4.14
CA THR A 110 0.06 -26.70 -4.58
C THR A 110 -0.01 -28.13 -4.04
N MET A 111 -0.41 -28.30 -2.77
CA MET A 111 -0.57 -29.63 -2.16
C MET A 111 -1.70 -30.42 -2.84
N PHE A 112 -2.84 -29.78 -3.13
CA PHE A 112 -3.97 -30.44 -3.76
C PHE A 112 -3.69 -30.85 -5.21
N GLU A 113 -3.03 -30.00 -6.00
CA GLU A 113 -2.60 -30.38 -7.36
C GLU A 113 -1.68 -31.60 -7.34
N ARG A 114 -0.69 -31.62 -6.43
CA ARG A 114 0.19 -32.79 -6.28
C ARG A 114 -0.56 -34.03 -5.82
N ALA A 115 -1.57 -33.87 -4.97
CA ALA A 115 -2.41 -34.99 -4.54
C ALA A 115 -3.16 -35.60 -5.74
N VAL A 116 -3.71 -34.77 -6.63
CA VAL A 116 -4.36 -35.21 -7.88
C VAL A 116 -3.39 -36.03 -8.73
N ASP A 117 -2.16 -35.54 -8.93
CA ASP A 117 -1.12 -36.25 -9.69
C ASP A 117 -0.76 -37.60 -9.06
N LEU A 118 -0.60 -37.66 -7.73
CA LEU A 118 -0.22 -38.87 -7.00
C LEU A 118 -1.29 -39.96 -7.05
N VAL A 119 -2.57 -39.60 -7.09
CA VAL A 119 -3.68 -40.57 -7.18
C VAL A 119 -4.07 -40.91 -8.63
N GLY A 120 -3.26 -40.52 -9.61
CA GLY A 120 -3.41 -40.89 -11.01
C GLY A 120 -4.45 -40.08 -11.79
N GLY A 121 -4.83 -38.89 -11.32
CA GLY A 121 -5.70 -37.94 -12.03
C GLY A 121 -7.16 -38.37 -12.24
N THR A 122 -7.47 -39.67 -12.11
CA THR A 122 -8.81 -40.22 -12.31
C THR A 122 -9.19 -41.11 -11.12
N GLY A 123 -10.21 -40.72 -10.36
CA GLY A 123 -10.74 -41.53 -9.26
C GLY A 123 -11.35 -40.72 -8.12
N PRO A 124 -11.93 -41.38 -7.11
CA PRO A 124 -12.56 -40.69 -5.97
C PRO A 124 -11.60 -39.77 -5.22
N GLY A 125 -10.34 -40.19 -5.03
CA GLY A 125 -9.31 -39.36 -4.39
C GLY A 125 -8.96 -38.11 -5.20
N ALA A 126 -8.90 -38.23 -6.54
CA ALA A 126 -8.58 -37.11 -7.43
C ALA A 126 -9.69 -36.07 -7.37
N ARG A 127 -10.96 -36.53 -7.44
CA ARG A 127 -12.14 -35.68 -7.29
C ARG A 127 -12.12 -34.93 -5.96
N VAL A 128 -11.82 -35.60 -4.84
CA VAL A 128 -11.76 -34.95 -3.52
C VAL A 128 -10.68 -33.86 -3.49
N ALA A 129 -9.48 -34.14 -4.02
CA ALA A 129 -8.39 -33.17 -4.10
C ALA A 129 -8.76 -31.98 -5.01
N GLU A 130 -9.42 -32.20 -6.15
CA GLU A 130 -9.94 -31.14 -7.02
C GLU A 130 -11.02 -30.29 -6.32
N ARG A 131 -11.93 -30.91 -5.53
CA ARG A 131 -12.91 -30.14 -4.74
C ARG A 131 -12.21 -29.27 -3.70
N ALA A 132 -11.19 -29.80 -3.04
CA ALA A 132 -10.42 -29.07 -2.04
C ALA A 132 -9.62 -27.92 -2.68
N PHE A 133 -9.06 -28.13 -3.87
CA PHE A 133 -8.41 -27.09 -4.67
C PHE A 133 -9.40 -25.98 -5.03
N ALA A 134 -10.59 -26.33 -5.56
CA ALA A 134 -11.62 -25.36 -5.90
C ALA A 134 -12.02 -24.52 -4.67
N ALA A 135 -12.26 -25.15 -3.53
CA ALA A 135 -12.61 -24.45 -2.28
C ALA A 135 -11.46 -23.56 -1.76
N ALA A 136 -10.20 -23.97 -1.94
CA ALA A 136 -9.05 -23.13 -1.61
C ALA A 136 -8.97 -21.91 -2.53
N MET A 137 -9.28 -22.09 -3.81
CA MET A 137 -9.29 -21.02 -4.79
C MET A 137 -10.44 -20.03 -4.58
N GLU A 138 -11.64 -20.49 -4.24
CA GLU A 138 -12.77 -19.62 -3.86
C GLU A 138 -12.37 -18.71 -2.69
N ARG A 139 -11.84 -19.28 -1.60
CA ARG A 139 -11.34 -18.50 -0.46
C ARG A 139 -10.23 -17.52 -0.83
N MET A 140 -9.35 -17.90 -1.77
CA MET A 140 -8.30 -17.02 -2.24
C MET A 140 -8.87 -15.84 -3.03
N VAL A 141 -9.87 -16.06 -3.89
CA VAL A 141 -10.57 -14.99 -4.60
C VAL A 141 -11.24 -14.03 -3.62
N ASP A 142 -11.95 -14.54 -2.60
CA ASP A 142 -12.55 -13.70 -1.56
C ASP A 142 -11.49 -12.87 -0.80
N THR A 143 -10.33 -13.48 -0.53
CA THR A 143 -9.20 -12.78 0.12
C THR A 143 -8.60 -11.70 -0.80
N LEU A 144 -8.57 -11.95 -2.11
CA LEU A 144 -8.11 -10.97 -3.10
C LEU A 144 -9.07 -9.80 -3.24
N ASP A 145 -10.39 -10.01 -3.08
CA ASP A 145 -11.36 -8.91 -3.01
C ASP A 145 -11.10 -8.02 -1.79
N GLY A 146 -10.83 -8.64 -0.63
CA GLY A 146 -10.40 -7.92 0.57
C GLY A 146 -9.10 -7.13 0.36
N MET A 147 -8.11 -7.73 -0.32
CA MET A 147 -6.86 -7.07 -0.68
C MET A 147 -7.10 -5.89 -1.64
N ALA A 148 -7.95 -6.06 -2.66
CA ALA A 148 -8.26 -5.00 -3.63
C ALA A 148 -8.94 -3.81 -2.95
N ALA A 149 -9.86 -4.06 -2.02
CA ALA A 149 -10.47 -3.02 -1.20
C ALA A 149 -9.41 -2.27 -0.35
N ALA A 150 -8.47 -3.01 0.25
CA ALA A 150 -7.38 -2.41 1.01
C ALA A 150 -6.44 -1.55 0.13
N VAL A 151 -6.10 -1.99 -1.08
CA VAL A 151 -5.31 -1.20 -2.04
C VAL A 151 -6.07 0.07 -2.48
N SER A 152 -7.38 -0.03 -2.69
CA SER A 152 -8.21 1.15 -2.99
C SER A 152 -8.21 2.15 -1.82
N GLU A 153 -8.30 1.66 -0.58
CA GLU A 153 -8.21 2.52 0.60
C GLU A 153 -6.83 3.20 0.69
N LEU A 154 -5.75 2.46 0.39
CA LEU A 154 -4.38 3.00 0.35
C LEU A 154 -4.24 4.13 -0.67
N SER A 155 -4.86 3.98 -1.85
CA SER A 155 -4.91 5.03 -2.86
C SER A 155 -5.60 6.30 -2.36
N HIS A 156 -6.70 6.18 -1.62
CA HIS A 156 -7.40 7.32 -1.05
C HIS A 156 -6.54 8.04 0.00
N ARG A 157 -5.82 7.28 0.83
CA ARG A 157 -4.91 7.87 1.82
C ARG A 157 -3.72 8.58 1.17
N ALA A 158 -3.17 8.03 0.09
CA ALA A 158 -2.12 8.70 -0.69
C ALA A 158 -2.59 10.06 -1.24
N HIS A 159 -3.82 10.13 -1.77
CA HIS A 159 -4.41 11.41 -2.19
C HIS A 159 -4.64 12.38 -1.04
N ALA A 160 -5.03 11.89 0.15
CA ALA A 160 -5.14 12.77 1.32
C ALA A 160 -3.79 13.40 1.71
N VAL A 161 -2.67 12.67 1.56
CA VAL A 161 -1.32 13.25 1.73
C VAL A 161 -1.03 14.28 0.65
N GLU A 162 -1.42 14.03 -0.61
CA GLU A 162 -1.27 14.97 -1.73
C GLU A 162 -2.00 16.30 -1.48
N GLU A 163 -3.20 16.26 -0.87
CA GLU A 163 -3.90 17.48 -0.46
C GLU A 163 -3.12 18.26 0.61
N VAL A 164 -2.52 17.56 1.58
CA VAL A 164 -1.67 18.19 2.60
C VAL A 164 -0.43 18.82 1.99
N VAL A 165 0.17 18.18 0.98
CA VAL A 165 1.30 18.73 0.21
C VAL A 165 0.91 20.04 -0.46
N SER A 166 -0.22 20.06 -1.17
CA SER A 166 -0.71 21.26 -1.86
C SER A 166 -0.93 22.42 -0.87
N GLN A 167 -1.57 22.14 0.27
CA GLN A 167 -1.80 23.14 1.31
C GLN A 167 -0.49 23.63 1.94
N SER A 168 0.44 22.71 2.20
CA SER A 168 1.76 23.02 2.77
C SER A 168 2.60 23.91 1.84
N ASP A 169 2.56 23.65 0.53
CA ASP A 169 3.26 24.47 -0.48
C ASP A 169 2.71 25.90 -0.55
N SER A 170 1.38 26.02 -0.46
CA SER A 170 0.73 27.34 -0.36
C SER A 170 1.15 28.09 0.91
N ILE A 171 1.21 27.41 2.06
CA ILE A 171 1.66 28.02 3.32
C ILE A 171 3.12 28.48 3.20
N ALA A 172 4.01 27.63 2.69
CA ALA A 172 5.41 27.96 2.51
C ALA A 172 5.59 29.20 1.61
N THR A 173 4.82 29.27 0.52
CA THR A 173 4.81 30.43 -0.38
C THR A 173 4.31 31.70 0.31
N ASN A 174 3.25 31.61 1.12
CA ASN A 174 2.75 32.76 1.88
C ASN A 174 3.76 33.24 2.94
N ILE A 175 4.42 32.32 3.65
CA ILE A 175 5.50 32.68 4.59
C ILE A 175 6.65 33.37 3.84
N ALA A 176 7.00 32.90 2.64
CA ALA A 176 8.02 33.53 1.81
C ALA A 176 7.64 34.96 1.38
N ILE A 177 6.37 35.23 1.11
CA ILE A 177 5.88 36.59 0.80
C ILE A 177 5.97 37.48 2.04
N GLU A 178 5.46 37.00 3.17
CA GLU A 178 5.50 37.73 4.45
C GLU A 178 6.94 38.01 4.92
N ALA A 179 7.86 37.08 4.68
CA ALA A 179 9.28 37.27 4.95
C ALA A 179 9.83 38.53 4.28
N ALA A 180 9.50 38.79 3.01
CA ALA A 180 9.97 39.97 2.29
C ALA A 180 9.46 41.30 2.90
N ALA A 181 8.34 41.26 3.63
CA ALA A 181 7.75 42.42 4.30
C ALA A 181 8.19 42.58 5.77
N ALA A 182 8.93 41.61 6.32
CA ALA A 182 9.25 41.50 7.74
C ALA A 182 10.55 42.24 8.16
N GLY A 183 11.23 42.90 7.22
CA GLY A 183 12.41 43.73 7.51
C GLY A 183 13.53 42.92 8.17
N ILE A 184 13.90 43.26 9.40
CA ILE A 184 14.98 42.58 10.14
C ILE A 184 14.70 41.09 10.39
N HIS A 185 13.44 40.65 10.34
CA HIS A 185 13.04 39.25 10.55
C HIS A 185 12.93 38.46 9.25
N GLU A 186 13.17 39.08 8.09
CA GLU A 186 13.06 38.44 6.77
C GLU A 186 13.85 37.13 6.71
N LYS A 187 15.12 37.16 7.12
CA LYS A 187 16.00 35.99 7.05
C LYS A 187 15.44 34.78 7.81
N GLU A 188 14.83 35.02 8.96
CA GLU A 188 14.28 33.97 9.80
C GLU A 188 13.04 33.34 9.16
N PHE A 189 12.09 34.17 8.70
CA PHE A 189 10.90 33.68 7.99
C PHE A 189 11.22 33.03 6.65
N ARG A 190 12.23 33.53 5.92
CA ARG A 190 12.73 32.90 4.71
C ARG A 190 13.21 31.48 4.98
N THR A 191 13.99 31.31 6.04
CA THR A 191 14.49 29.99 6.46
C THR A 191 13.34 29.03 6.80
N VAL A 192 12.27 29.51 7.43
CA VAL A 192 11.06 28.72 7.69
C VAL A 192 10.41 28.27 6.39
N ALA A 193 10.17 29.19 5.45
CA ALA A 193 9.57 28.88 4.16
C ALA A 193 10.39 27.87 3.36
N ASP A 194 11.71 28.06 3.29
CA ASP A 194 12.61 27.17 2.56
C ASP A 194 12.69 25.78 3.20
N THR A 195 12.60 25.70 4.53
CA THR A 195 12.54 24.40 5.23
C THR A 195 11.21 23.71 5.00
N MET A 196 10.10 24.46 5.01
CA MET A 196 8.78 23.92 4.70
C MET A 196 8.70 23.39 3.26
N ARG A 197 9.34 24.07 2.29
CA ARG A 197 9.45 23.59 0.90
C ARG A 197 10.19 22.27 0.79
N ARG A 198 11.30 22.11 1.53
CA ARG A 198 12.02 20.82 1.57
C ARG A 198 11.12 19.68 2.06
N TYR A 199 10.36 19.91 3.14
CA TYR A 199 9.40 18.91 3.63
C TYR A 199 8.25 18.64 2.64
N VAL A 200 7.80 19.65 1.90
CA VAL A 200 6.83 19.48 0.80
C VAL A 200 7.41 18.60 -0.31
N ASP A 201 8.67 18.79 -0.67
CA ASP A 201 9.34 17.98 -1.68
C ASP A 201 9.54 16.53 -1.20
N ASP A 202 9.90 16.33 0.07
CA ASP A 202 9.99 14.99 0.68
C ASP A 202 8.62 14.27 0.62
N LEU A 203 7.52 14.96 0.98
CA LEU A 203 6.17 14.41 0.86
C LEU A 203 5.80 14.07 -0.60
N ARG A 204 6.19 14.91 -1.57
CA ARG A 204 5.95 14.65 -3.01
C ARG A 204 6.61 13.35 -3.45
N LEU A 205 7.87 13.15 -3.07
CA LEU A 205 8.61 11.91 -3.38
C LEU A 205 7.90 10.69 -2.79
N MET A 206 7.45 10.76 -1.53
CA MET A 206 6.68 9.67 -0.91
C MET A 206 5.39 9.36 -1.69
N ILE A 207 4.65 10.38 -2.11
CA ILE A 207 3.41 10.20 -2.89
C ILE A 207 3.69 9.59 -4.26
N GLU A 208 4.73 10.05 -4.96
CA GLU A 208 5.10 9.53 -6.27
C GLU A 208 5.44 8.04 -6.19
N GLU A 209 6.32 7.66 -5.26
CA GLU A 209 6.70 6.26 -5.04
C GLU A 209 5.50 5.38 -4.64
N ALA A 210 4.64 5.89 -3.75
CA ALA A 210 3.47 5.18 -3.29
C ALA A 210 2.42 5.01 -4.41
N SER A 211 2.08 6.07 -5.12
CA SER A 211 1.03 6.08 -6.14
C SER A 211 1.33 5.09 -7.26
N ASP A 212 2.60 5.03 -7.68
CA ASP A 212 3.05 4.08 -8.68
C ASP A 212 2.97 2.63 -8.20
N ALA A 213 3.31 2.38 -6.93
CA ALA A 213 3.19 1.05 -6.32
C ALA A 213 1.72 0.64 -6.12
N VAL A 214 0.86 1.55 -5.68
CA VAL A 214 -0.58 1.33 -5.50
C VAL A 214 -1.25 1.00 -6.83
N ARG A 215 -0.95 1.76 -7.89
CA ARG A 215 -1.50 1.49 -9.23
C ARG A 215 -1.12 0.09 -9.72
N ARG A 216 0.16 -0.28 -9.61
CA ARG A 216 0.62 -1.64 -9.97
C ARG A 216 -0.03 -2.73 -9.11
N ALA A 217 -0.21 -2.48 -7.82
CA ALA A 217 -0.92 -3.40 -6.93
C ALA A 217 -2.39 -3.57 -7.37
N ALA A 218 -3.09 -2.49 -7.69
CA ALA A 218 -4.48 -2.56 -8.15
C ALA A 218 -4.61 -3.37 -9.45
N ASP A 219 -3.77 -3.08 -10.45
CA ASP A 219 -3.76 -3.79 -11.73
C ASP A 219 -3.47 -5.29 -11.55
N ARG A 220 -2.49 -5.63 -10.70
CA ARG A 220 -2.12 -7.03 -10.43
C ARG A 220 -3.17 -7.75 -9.60
N GLY A 221 -3.81 -7.06 -8.65
CA GLY A 221 -4.91 -7.59 -7.85
C GLY A 221 -6.08 -7.99 -8.74
N GLU A 222 -6.51 -7.11 -9.64
CA GLU A 222 -7.59 -7.40 -10.58
C GLU A 222 -7.22 -8.52 -11.56
N ALA A 223 -5.99 -8.49 -12.10
CA ALA A 223 -5.52 -9.53 -13.02
C ALA A 223 -5.39 -10.91 -12.33
N LEU A 224 -5.07 -10.95 -11.04
CA LEU A 224 -5.00 -12.17 -10.25
C LEU A 224 -6.40 -12.68 -9.88
N ARG A 225 -7.31 -11.78 -9.54
CA ARG A 225 -8.72 -12.09 -9.27
C ARG A 225 -9.39 -12.72 -10.49
N ARG A 226 -9.25 -12.11 -11.67
CA ARG A 226 -9.77 -12.68 -12.93
C ARG A 226 -9.21 -14.06 -13.21
N LEU A 227 -7.90 -14.24 -13.06
CA LEU A 227 -7.25 -15.53 -13.23
C LEU A 227 -7.83 -16.60 -12.28
N GLY A 228 -8.14 -16.23 -11.04
CA GLY A 228 -8.79 -17.10 -10.06
C GLY A 228 -10.23 -17.48 -10.44
N LEU A 229 -11.01 -16.53 -10.95
CA LEU A 229 -12.39 -16.77 -11.43
C LEU A 229 -12.41 -17.66 -12.68
N ASP A 230 -11.60 -17.34 -13.70
CA ASP A 230 -11.48 -18.15 -14.92
C ASP A 230 -11.11 -19.60 -14.57
N SER A 231 -10.16 -19.74 -13.65
CA SER A 231 -9.73 -21.01 -13.09
C SER A 231 -10.89 -21.78 -12.42
N LEU A 232 -11.75 -21.10 -11.63
CA LEU A 232 -12.91 -21.74 -11.01
C LEU A 232 -13.94 -22.19 -12.05
N ASP A 233 -14.16 -21.40 -13.08
CA ASP A 233 -15.10 -21.71 -14.16
C ASP A 233 -14.63 -22.92 -14.98
N GLU A 234 -13.33 -23.04 -15.25
CA GLU A 234 -12.73 -24.24 -15.86
C GLU A 234 -13.02 -25.51 -15.02
N LEU A 235 -12.86 -25.42 -13.69
CA LEU A 235 -13.14 -26.56 -12.78
C LEU A 235 -14.61 -26.93 -12.72
N LYS A 236 -15.52 -25.95 -12.85
CA LYS A 236 -16.97 -26.19 -12.89
C LYS A 236 -17.40 -26.77 -14.24
N GLY A 237 -16.81 -26.31 -15.35
CA GLY A 237 -17.04 -26.84 -16.69
C GLY A 237 -16.70 -28.33 -16.81
N PHE A 238 -15.57 -28.76 -16.24
CA PHE A 238 -15.18 -30.18 -16.18
C PHE A 238 -16.18 -31.07 -15.42
N ARG A 239 -16.87 -30.53 -14.40
CA ARG A 239 -17.88 -31.29 -13.65
C ARG A 239 -19.15 -31.58 -14.46
N LEU A 240 -19.60 -30.63 -15.28
CA LEU A 240 -20.81 -30.80 -16.09
C LEU A 240 -20.63 -31.85 -17.20
N THR A 241 -19.40 -32.11 -17.65
CA THR A 241 -19.09 -33.12 -18.67
C THR A 241 -18.79 -34.51 -18.11
N ALA A 242 -18.51 -34.65 -16.82
CA ALA A 242 -18.10 -35.92 -16.20
C ALA A 242 -19.26 -36.67 -15.50
N ASP A 243 -20.41 -36.02 -15.30
CA ASP A 243 -21.63 -36.60 -14.72
C ASP A 243 -22.64 -37.09 -15.80
N VAL A 244 -22.20 -37.24 -17.07
CA VAL A 244 -22.95 -37.84 -18.19
C VAL A 244 -22.26 -39.12 -18.64
#